data_AF-I7BY66-F1
#
_entry.id   AF-I7BY66-F1
#
_cell.length_a   1.000
_cell.length_b   1.000
_cell.length_c   1.000
_cell.angle_alpha   90.00
_cell.angle_beta   90.00
_cell.angle_gamma   90.00
#
_symmetry.space_group_name_H-M   'P 1'
#
loop_
_entity.id
_entity.type
_entity.pdbx_description
1 polymer ?
#
loop_
_entity_poly.entity_id
_entity_poly.type
_entity_poly.pdbx_seq_one_letter_code
_entity_poly.pdbx_strand_id
1 'polypeptide(L)' 'MIYGCVRDVDVLIQTDVGVQALASHPMKTDKRGIGDLNVVVTFAGVTFRPGEYVYADNNGVLVSPSPLKMPE' A
#
# COMPACT_ATOMS: atom_id res chain seq x y z
N MET A 1 -0.84 0.45 -1.73
CA MET A 1 0.28 0.63 -0.77
C MET A 1 1.08 -0.66 -0.69
N ILE A 2 2.40 -0.57 -0.66
CA ILE A 2 3.35 -1.69 -0.64
C ILE A 2 4.42 -1.40 0.41
N TYR A 3 4.55 -2.23 1.46
CA TYR A 3 5.69 -2.15 2.37
C TYR A 3 6.90 -2.88 1.76
N GLY A 4 7.47 -2.25 0.73
CA GLY A 4 8.52 -2.80 -0.13
C GLY A 4 8.80 -1.88 -1.31
N CYS A 5 9.44 -2.41 -2.36
CA CYS A 5 9.84 -1.64 -3.54
C CYS A 5 8.89 -1.83 -4.73
N VAL A 6 8.85 -0.82 -5.61
CA VAL A 6 8.15 -0.85 -6.91
C VAL A 6 9.11 -0.60 -8.06
N ARG A 7 8.64 -0.67 -9.30
CA ARG A 7 9.43 -0.36 -10.52
C ARG A 7 8.56 0.33 -11.57
N ASP A 8 9.14 0.68 -12.71
CA ASP A 8 8.44 1.34 -13.82
C ASP A 8 7.82 2.68 -13.37
N VAL A 9 8.57 3.45 -12.56
CA VAL A 9 8.08 4.66 -11.87
C VAL A 9 7.54 5.72 -12.82
N ASP A 10 8.13 5.89 -14.00
CA ASP A 10 7.69 6.86 -15.00
C ASP A 10 6.28 6.52 -15.54
N VAL A 11 5.98 5.23 -15.68
CA VAL A 11 4.66 4.74 -16.09
C VAL A 11 3.68 4.84 -14.92
N LEU A 12 4.10 4.48 -13.71
CA LEU A 12 3.25 4.56 -12.52
C LEU A 12 2.77 5.99 -12.24
N ILE A 13 3.62 7.01 -12.44
CA ILE A 13 3.26 8.43 -12.25
C ILE A 13 2.13 8.86 -13.21
N GLN A 14 2.08 8.28 -14.41
CA GLN A 14 1.07 8.60 -15.42
C GLN A 14 -0.20 7.75 -15.30
N THR A 15 -0.20 6.76 -14.41
CA THR A 15 -1.34 5.84 -14.25
C THR A 15 -2.34 6.45 -13.26
N ASP A 16 -3.64 6.41 -13.60
CA ASP A 16 -4.72 6.88 -12.73
C ASP A 16 -4.99 5.91 -11.56
N VAL A 17 -3.98 5.73 -10.71
CA VAL A 17 -4.00 4.86 -9.53
C VAL A 17 -3.04 5.37 -8.45
N GLY A 18 -3.49 5.35 -7.19
CA GLY A 18 -2.64 5.70 -6.06
C GLY A 18 -1.63 4.60 -5.70
N VAL A 19 -0.33 4.91 -5.72
CA VAL A 19 0.75 3.99 -5.33
C VAL A 19 1.62 4.62 -4.24
N GLN A 20 1.83 3.88 -3.15
CA GLN A 20 2.70 4.25 -2.03
C GLN A 20 3.65 3.07 -1.76
N ALA A 21 4.96 3.32 -1.74
CA ALA A 21 6.01 2.32 -1.60
C ALA A 21 7.25 2.91 -0.89
N LEU A 22 8.17 2.06 -0.43
CA LEU A 22 9.38 2.50 0.28
C LEU A 22 10.46 3.05 -0.66
N ALA A 23 10.62 2.43 -1.84
CA ALA A 23 11.61 2.82 -2.83
C ALA A 23 11.28 2.23 -4.21
N SER A 24 12.06 2.60 -5.23
CA SER A 24 12.08 1.90 -6.51
C SER A 24 13.22 0.87 -6.56
N HIS A 25 12.98 -0.27 -7.21
CA HIS A 25 14.00 -1.30 -7.48
C HIS A 25 13.68 -2.03 -8.79
N PRO A 26 14.60 -2.06 -9.77
CA PRO A 26 14.31 -2.63 -11.10
C PRO A 26 14.15 -4.16 -11.14
N MET A 27 14.73 -4.89 -10.18
CA MET A 27 14.74 -6.35 -10.19
C MET A 27 13.36 -6.89 -9.80
N LYS A 28 12.79 -7.73 -10.67
CA LYS A 28 11.54 -8.43 -10.36
C LYS A 28 11.78 -9.56 -9.36
N THR A 29 10.72 -9.93 -8.64
CA THR A 29 10.70 -11.17 -7.84
C THR A 29 10.46 -12.41 -8.70
N ASP A 30 10.94 -13.56 -8.22
CA ASP A 30 10.56 -14.87 -8.75
C ASP A 30 9.22 -15.31 -8.17
N LYS A 31 8.24 -15.59 -9.03
CA LYS A 31 6.89 -15.98 -8.61
C LYS A 31 6.87 -17.45 -8.17
N ARG A 32 6.97 -17.70 -6.87
CA ARG A 32 6.92 -19.05 -6.27
C ARG A 32 5.56 -19.46 -5.70
N GLY A 33 4.54 -18.61 -5.83
CA GLY A 33 3.20 -18.88 -5.27
C GLY A 33 3.16 -18.82 -3.74
N ILE A 34 4.13 -18.14 -3.11
CA ILE A 34 4.23 -18.00 -1.66
C ILE A 34 3.63 -16.66 -1.25
N GLY A 35 2.77 -16.68 -0.24
CA GLY A 35 2.15 -15.50 0.35
C GLY A 35 0.76 -15.82 0.88
N ASP A 36 0.37 -15.15 1.96
CA ASP A 36 -0.95 -15.31 2.55
C ASP A 36 -1.86 -14.13 2.16
N LEU A 37 -3.13 -14.43 1.89
CA LEU A 37 -4.15 -13.43 1.55
C LEU A 37 -5.08 -13.20 2.73
N ASN A 38 -5.50 -11.95 2.95
CA ASN A 38 -6.42 -11.56 4.02
C ASN A 38 -5.95 -12.01 5.42
N VAL A 39 -4.66 -11.88 5.69
CA VAL A 39 -4.09 -12.02 7.05
C VAL A 39 -3.80 -10.64 7.64
N VAL A 40 -3.79 -10.56 8.97
CA VAL A 40 -3.38 -9.34 9.69
C VAL A 40 -1.88 -9.13 9.49
N VAL A 41 -1.48 -7.93 9.09
CA VAL A 41 -0.07 -7.57 8.88
C VAL A 41 0.28 -6.32 9.68
N THR A 42 1.50 -6.26 10.21
CA THR A 42 1.99 -5.12 11.00
C THR A 42 3.30 -4.63 10.43
N PHE A 43 3.35 -3.35 10.07
CA PHE A 43 4.56 -2.67 9.62
C PHE A 43 4.47 -1.16 9.92
N ALA A 44 5.63 -0.49 9.96
CA ALA A 44 5.71 0.95 10.26
C ALA A 44 4.93 1.39 11.53
N GLY A 45 4.85 0.52 12.54
CA GLY A 45 4.13 0.78 13.78
C GLY A 45 2.60 0.67 13.71
N VAL A 46 2.03 0.28 12.56
CA VAL A 46 0.60 0.16 12.33
C VAL A 46 0.22 -1.28 12.01
N THR A 47 -0.91 -1.75 12.54
CA THR A 47 -1.48 -3.06 12.22
C THR A 47 -2.64 -2.89 11.26
N PHE A 48 -2.58 -3.56 10.10
CA PHE A 48 -3.61 -3.56 9.07
C PHE A 48 -4.42 -4.84 9.17
N ARG A 49 -5.74 -4.71 9.29
CA ARG A 49 -6.65 -5.86 9.36
C ARG A 49 -7.56 -5.87 8.13
N PRO A 50 -7.77 -7.04 7.51
CA PRO A 50 -8.74 -7.16 6.42
C PRO A 50 -10.13 -6.68 6.85
N GLY A 51 -10.78 -5.88 6.03
CA GLY A 51 -12.09 -5.28 6.31
C GLY A 51 -12.05 -3.89 6.93
N GLU A 52 -10.89 -3.44 7.41
CA GLU A 52 -10.67 -2.05 7.84
C GLU A 52 -10.36 -1.14 6.65
N TYR A 53 -10.31 0.18 6.90
CA TYR A 53 -10.14 1.21 5.88
C TYR A 53 -8.75 1.82 5.95
N VAL A 54 -8.17 2.11 4.79
CA VAL A 54 -6.89 2.82 4.65
C VAL A 54 -7.08 4.05 3.76
N TYR A 55 -6.45 5.15 4.16
CA TYR A 55 -6.46 6.43 3.47
C TYR A 55 -5.01 6.87 3.26
N ALA A 56 -4.68 7.41 2.09
CA ALA A 56 -3.34 7.83 1.78
C ALA A 56 -3.34 9.05 0.87
N ASP A 57 -2.45 10.00 1.15
CA ASP A 57 -2.20 11.20 0.37
C ASP A 57 -0.69 11.56 0.40
N ASN A 58 -0.34 12.79 0.03
CA ASN A 58 1.05 13.26 0.06
C ASN A 58 1.59 13.53 1.48
N ASN A 59 0.71 13.65 2.48
CA ASN A 59 1.10 13.87 3.86
C ASN A 59 1.40 12.55 4.57
N GLY A 60 0.66 11.48 4.27
CA GLY A 60 0.94 10.15 4.81
C GLY A 60 -0.15 9.12 4.59
N VAL A 61 -0.12 8.09 5.44
CA VAL A 61 -1.07 6.97 5.41
C VAL A 61 -1.74 6.84 6.78
N LEU A 62 -3.06 6.66 6.77
CA LEU A 62 -3.89 6.48 7.96
C LEU A 62 -4.75 5.22 7.82
N VAL A 63 -5.03 4.57 8.96
CA VAL A 63 -5.94 3.42 9.05
C VAL A 63 -7.12 3.75 9.98
N SER A 64 -8.27 3.16 9.70
CA SER A 64 -9.47 3.31 10.53
C SER A 64 -10.28 2.01 10.57
N PRO A 65 -10.78 1.57 11.75
CA PRO A 65 -11.63 0.39 11.86
C PRO A 65 -13.03 0.61 11.23
N SER A 66 -13.41 1.85 10.95
CA SER A 66 -14.69 2.24 10.34
C SER A 66 -14.48 3.26 9.21
N PRO A 67 -15.41 3.36 8.24
CA PRO A 67 -15.25 4.30 7.14
C PRO A 67 -15.32 5.75 7.63
N LEU A 68 -14.35 6.55 7.22
CA LEU A 68 -14.31 8.00 7.37
C LEU A 68 -14.85 8.68 6.10
N LYS A 69 -15.45 9.86 6.29
CA LYS A 69 -15.92 10.73 5.22
C LYS A 69 -15.04 11.97 5.16
N MET A 70 -14.83 12.51 3.96
CA MET A 70 -14.24 13.84 3.82
C MET A 70 -15.17 14.87 4.48
N PRO A 71 -14.62 15.85 5.20
CA PRO A 71 -15.37 17.02 5.64
C PRO A 71 -16.01 17.74 4.44
N GLU A 72 -17.10 18.45 4.70
CA GLU A 72 -17.71 19.37 3.72
C GLU A 72 -16.83 20.61 3.47
#